data_AF-A0A4R6K5N3-F1
#
_entry.id   AF-A0A4R6K5N3-F1
#
_cell.length_a   1.000
_cell.length_b   1.000
_cell.length_c   1.000
_cell.angle_alpha   90.00
_cell.angle_beta   90.00
_cell.angle_gamma   90.00
#
_symmetry.space_group_name_H-M   'P 1'
#
loop_
_entity.id
_entity.type
_entity.pdbx_description
1 polymer ?
#
loop_
_entity_poly.entity_id
_entity_poly.type
_entity_poly.pdbx_seq_one_letter_code
_entity_poly.pdbx_strand_id
1 'polypeptide(L)'
;MDRPEDIEVSKLTGKVYVALTNNSNRGAAGLPAPDEANPLKSNKHGQIFEIVEDGGNHASETFTWSLPIVCGDPADPSTYFAGYDKTKVSPISCPDNLDFDAHGNLWISTDGNALVDHAGTSFNDGLFAVAIEGPERGKAKQFLSVPRGAEQASAYVVPDNRSVVVSVQHPGEITGASVDNPASTWPDGDFARPAVIVTWRPDGGEIGA
;
A
#
# COMPACT_ATOMS: atom_id res chain seq x y z
N MET A 1 8.99 3.62 -15.33
CA MET A 1 8.12 3.68 -14.14
C MET A 1 8.86 3.10 -12.96
N ASP A 2 8.53 3.54 -11.76
CA ASP A 2 9.14 3.06 -10.52
C ASP A 2 8.47 1.76 -10.05
N ARG A 3 8.86 0.64 -10.66
CA ARG A 3 8.40 -0.74 -10.34
C ARG A 3 6.87 -0.86 -10.20
N PRO A 4 6.12 -0.88 -11.32
CA PRO A 4 4.70 -1.23 -11.29
C PRO A 4 4.51 -2.65 -10.75
N GLU A 5 3.65 -2.79 -9.75
CA GLU A 5 3.20 -4.07 -9.20
C GLU A 5 1.71 -4.28 -9.57
N ASP A 6 0.78 -4.17 -8.63
CA ASP A 6 -0.64 -4.43 -8.88
C ASP A 6 -1.39 -3.26 -9.57
N ILE A 7 -2.50 -3.62 -10.21
CA ILE A 7 -3.40 -2.71 -10.93
C ILE A 7 -4.85 -3.05 -10.60
N GLU A 8 -5.59 -2.09 -10.04
CA GLU A 8 -6.98 -2.28 -9.66
C GLU A 8 -7.90 -1.19 -10.25
N VAL A 9 -9.11 -1.58 -10.66
CA VAL A 9 -10.11 -0.66 -11.25
C VAL A 9 -11.19 -0.37 -10.24
N SER A 10 -11.41 0.92 -9.94
CA SER A 10 -12.53 1.33 -9.10
C SER A 10 -13.85 1.01 -9.81
N LYS A 11 -14.65 0.10 -9.23
CA LYS A 11 -15.99 -0.22 -9.74
C LYS A 11 -16.99 0.93 -9.60
N LEU A 12 -16.67 1.94 -8.80
CA LEU A 12 -17.51 3.13 -8.63
C LEU A 12 -17.21 4.21 -9.65
N THR A 13 -15.94 4.44 -9.98
CA THR A 13 -15.53 5.57 -10.83
C THR A 13 -15.02 5.15 -12.21
N GLY A 14 -14.67 3.88 -12.41
CA GLY A 14 -13.98 3.38 -13.60
C GLY A 14 -12.51 3.80 -13.70
N LYS A 15 -11.97 4.52 -12.71
CA LYS A 15 -10.57 4.91 -12.69
C LYS A 15 -9.67 3.71 -12.38
N VAL A 16 -8.47 3.70 -12.95
CA VAL A 16 -7.49 2.62 -12.76
C VAL A 16 -6.38 3.11 -11.82
N TYR A 17 -5.99 2.28 -10.87
CA TYR A 17 -4.95 2.57 -9.88
C TYR A 17 -3.83 1.56 -10.02
N VAL A 18 -2.59 2.04 -10.02
CA VAL A 18 -1.39 1.21 -10.13
C VAL A 18 -0.50 1.48 -8.92
N ALA A 19 -0.05 0.42 -8.26
CA ALA A 19 0.97 0.52 -7.23
C ALA A 19 2.36 0.62 -7.90
N LEU A 20 3.11 1.66 -7.57
CA LEU A 20 4.50 1.83 -7.96
C LEU A 20 5.35 1.66 -6.70
N THR A 21 5.84 0.46 -6.43
CA THR A 21 6.32 0.08 -5.08
C THR A 21 7.54 0.89 -4.64
N ASN A 22 8.57 1.05 -5.49
CA ASN A 22 9.73 1.90 -5.22
C ASN A 22 10.69 1.90 -6.43
N ASN A 23 11.70 2.76 -6.38
CA ASN A 23 12.86 2.70 -7.26
C ASN A 23 14.06 3.46 -6.67
N SER A 24 14.85 2.77 -5.85
CA SER A 24 16.07 3.36 -5.25
C SER A 24 17.13 3.76 -6.31
N ASN A 25 16.99 3.25 -7.53
CA ASN A 25 17.86 3.52 -8.66
C ASN A 25 17.39 4.71 -9.53
N ARG A 26 16.22 5.30 -9.26
CA ARG A 26 15.72 6.49 -9.97
C ARG A 26 16.74 7.63 -9.90
N GLY A 27 17.18 8.12 -11.05
CA GLY A 27 18.15 9.20 -11.17
C GLY A 27 19.59 8.83 -10.82
N ALA A 28 19.92 7.54 -10.71
CA ALA A 28 21.32 7.09 -10.66
C ALA A 28 22.00 7.23 -12.03
N ALA A 29 23.33 7.12 -12.07
CA ALA A 29 24.11 7.31 -13.30
C ALA A 29 23.66 6.35 -14.41
N GLY A 30 23.32 6.89 -15.57
CA GLY A 30 22.82 6.12 -16.72
C GLY A 30 21.38 5.62 -16.60
N LEU A 31 20.67 5.96 -15.52
CA LEU A 31 19.27 5.61 -15.32
C LEU A 31 18.36 6.83 -15.47
N PRO A 32 17.06 6.63 -15.75
CA PRO A 32 16.12 7.74 -15.97
C PRO A 32 16.12 8.74 -14.79
N ALA A 33 16.13 10.04 -15.09
CA ALA A 33 15.97 11.09 -14.09
C ALA A 33 14.53 11.11 -13.54
N PRO A 34 14.26 11.81 -12.43
CA PRO A 34 12.89 12.09 -12.02
C PRO A 34 12.11 12.84 -13.10
N ASP A 35 10.84 12.50 -13.23
CA ASP A 35 9.88 13.06 -14.18
C ASP A 35 8.53 13.23 -13.46
N GLU A 36 7.51 13.77 -14.15
CA GLU A 36 6.23 14.05 -13.51
C GLU A 36 5.56 12.78 -12.94
N ALA A 37 5.70 11.64 -13.63
CA ALA A 37 5.10 10.36 -13.22
C ALA A 37 5.92 9.61 -12.15
N ASN A 38 7.20 9.95 -12.02
CA ASN A 38 8.16 9.34 -11.09
C ASN A 38 9.02 10.46 -10.46
N PRO A 39 8.44 11.26 -9.55
CA PRO A 39 8.98 12.58 -9.20
C PRO A 39 10.17 12.53 -8.23
N LEU A 40 10.43 11.40 -7.58
CA LEU A 40 11.43 11.32 -6.52
C LEU A 40 12.71 10.61 -6.97
N LYS A 41 13.85 11.25 -6.81
CA LYS A 41 15.17 10.60 -6.96
C LYS A 41 15.37 9.58 -5.84
N SER A 42 15.92 8.42 -6.17
CA SER A 42 16.17 7.34 -5.21
C SER A 42 14.94 7.03 -4.36
N ASN A 43 13.79 6.92 -5.02
CA ASN A 43 12.49 6.71 -4.41
C ASN A 43 12.47 5.38 -3.63
N LYS A 44 12.43 5.44 -2.30
CA LYS A 44 12.40 4.25 -1.44
C LYS A 44 10.99 3.81 -1.05
N HIS A 45 10.01 4.68 -1.27
CA HIS A 45 8.69 4.54 -0.66
C HIS A 45 7.57 4.30 -1.66
N GLY A 46 7.76 4.69 -2.92
CA GLY A 46 6.76 4.44 -3.95
C GLY A 46 5.60 5.44 -3.94
N GLN A 47 4.62 5.15 -4.79
CA GLN A 47 3.46 6.01 -5.03
C GLN A 47 2.30 5.21 -5.61
N ILE A 48 1.09 5.76 -5.50
CA ILE A 48 -0.09 5.27 -6.22
C ILE A 48 -0.27 6.15 -7.46
N PHE A 49 -0.39 5.51 -8.62
CA PHE A 49 -0.62 6.15 -9.91
C PHE A 49 -2.09 5.96 -10.32
N GLU A 50 -2.81 7.05 -10.54
CA GLU A 50 -4.22 7.05 -10.96
C GLU A 50 -4.31 7.36 -12.46
N ILE A 51 -5.12 6.60 -13.19
CA ILE A 51 -5.44 6.80 -14.61
C ILE A 51 -6.93 7.06 -14.75
N VAL A 52 -7.27 8.08 -15.53
CA VAL A 52 -8.63 8.42 -15.93
C VAL A 52 -8.69 8.38 -17.46
N GLU A 53 -9.31 7.34 -17.99
CA GLU A 53 -9.53 7.16 -19.43
C GLU A 53 -10.41 8.27 -20.00
N ASP A 54 -10.10 8.72 -21.22
CA ASP A 54 -10.91 9.75 -21.88
C ASP A 54 -12.36 9.29 -22.04
N GLY A 55 -13.29 10.19 -21.70
CA GLY A 55 -14.73 9.89 -21.64
C GLY A 55 -15.14 8.77 -20.67
N GLY A 56 -14.26 8.32 -19.77
CA GLY A 56 -14.52 7.16 -18.91
C GLY A 56 -14.64 5.84 -19.69
N ASN A 57 -14.00 5.77 -20.86
CA ASN A 57 -14.09 4.62 -21.76
C ASN A 57 -12.78 3.83 -21.77
N HIS A 58 -12.78 2.61 -21.24
CA HIS A 58 -11.60 1.73 -21.25
C HIS A 58 -11.12 1.27 -22.63
N ALA A 59 -11.86 1.55 -23.70
CA ALA A 59 -11.41 1.37 -25.07
C ALA A 59 -10.74 2.64 -25.67
N SER A 60 -10.62 3.71 -24.89
CA SER A 60 -9.91 4.93 -25.29
C SER A 60 -8.42 4.63 -25.51
N GLU A 61 -7.79 5.37 -26.41
CA GLU A 61 -6.33 5.35 -26.61
C GLU A 61 -5.65 6.54 -25.89
N THR A 62 -6.42 7.38 -25.20
CA THR A 62 -5.94 8.54 -24.44
C THR A 62 -6.50 8.56 -23.04
N PHE A 63 -5.67 8.98 -22.10
CA PHE A 63 -5.99 9.11 -20.69
C PHE A 63 -5.32 10.34 -20.08
N THR A 64 -5.82 10.75 -18.92
CA THR A 64 -5.11 11.63 -17.98
C THR A 64 -4.66 10.83 -16.77
N TRP A 65 -3.68 11.35 -16.03
CA TRP A 65 -3.16 10.65 -14.86
C TRP A 65 -2.86 11.61 -13.70
N SER A 66 -2.82 11.06 -12.48
CA SER A 66 -2.43 11.79 -11.27
C SER A 66 -1.68 10.88 -10.28
N LEU A 67 -1.02 11.48 -9.29
CA LEU A 67 -0.40 10.76 -8.16
C LEU A 67 -1.16 11.10 -6.88
N PRO A 68 -2.27 10.40 -6.55
CA PRO A 68 -3.04 10.70 -5.34
C PRO A 68 -2.21 10.49 -4.06
N ILE A 69 -1.29 9.53 -4.05
CA ILE A 69 -0.45 9.22 -2.90
C ILE A 69 1.01 9.11 -3.35
N VAL A 70 1.89 9.91 -2.76
CA VAL A 70 3.35 9.73 -2.80
C VAL A 70 3.77 9.34 -1.39
N CYS A 71 4.20 8.09 -1.25
CA CYS A 71 4.39 7.42 0.03
C CYS A 71 5.65 7.90 0.76
N GLY A 72 5.71 7.63 2.06
CA GLY A 72 6.83 7.92 2.95
C GLY A 72 6.36 8.35 4.34
N ASP A 73 7.27 8.99 5.07
CA ASP A 73 6.94 9.67 6.33
C ASP A 73 6.11 10.94 6.02
N PRO A 74 4.91 11.13 6.59
CA PRO A 74 4.11 12.34 6.40
C PRO A 74 4.82 13.63 6.82
N ALA A 75 5.84 13.55 7.68
CA ALA A 75 6.70 14.68 8.04
C ALA A 75 7.68 15.07 6.93
N ASP A 76 7.98 14.17 5.99
CA ASP A 76 8.83 14.47 4.84
C ASP A 76 8.07 15.38 3.84
N PRO A 77 8.66 16.52 3.43
CA PRO A 77 8.01 17.44 2.50
C PRO A 77 7.73 16.83 1.12
N SER A 78 8.44 15.78 0.73
CA SER A 78 8.29 15.12 -0.57
C SER A 78 7.07 14.21 -0.69
N THR A 79 6.47 13.80 0.44
CA THR A 79 5.24 12.98 0.43
C THR A 79 4.04 13.81 -0.02
N TYR A 80 2.99 13.14 -0.47
CA TYR A 80 1.74 13.80 -0.88
C TYR A 80 0.57 12.86 -0.67
N PHE A 81 -0.54 13.41 -0.16
CA PHE A 81 -1.73 12.64 0.19
C PHE A 81 -2.97 13.34 -0.35
N ALA A 82 -3.01 13.59 -1.65
CA ALA A 82 -4.09 14.29 -2.35
C ALA A 82 -4.47 15.66 -1.76
N GLY A 83 -3.55 16.31 -1.02
CA GLY A 83 -3.80 17.56 -0.30
C GLY A 83 -4.42 17.42 1.09
N TYR A 84 -4.63 16.19 1.59
CA TYR A 84 -5.10 15.92 2.94
C TYR A 84 -4.08 16.38 3.99
N ASP A 85 -4.58 16.65 5.19
CA ASP A 85 -3.76 17.02 6.35
C ASP A 85 -2.83 15.87 6.74
N LYS A 86 -1.52 16.02 6.44
CA LYS A 86 -0.48 15.02 6.71
C LYS A 86 -0.35 14.65 8.18
N THR A 87 -0.82 15.49 9.11
CA THR A 87 -0.82 15.15 10.55
C THR A 87 -1.88 14.12 10.94
N LYS A 88 -2.78 13.78 10.01
CA LYS A 88 -3.92 12.88 10.20
C LYS A 88 -3.86 11.62 9.32
N VAL A 89 -2.71 11.36 8.70
CA VAL A 89 -2.51 10.16 7.87
C VAL A 89 -1.44 9.26 8.49
N SER A 90 -1.54 7.97 8.24
CA SER A 90 -0.50 7.00 8.61
C SER A 90 0.69 7.10 7.65
N PRO A 91 1.92 6.91 8.14
CA PRO A 91 3.08 6.70 7.27
C PRO A 91 2.90 5.38 6.50
N ILE A 92 3.22 5.38 5.21
CA ILE A 92 3.05 4.25 4.30
C ILE A 92 4.27 4.17 3.38
N SER A 93 4.70 2.98 3.00
CA SER A 93 5.84 2.76 2.12
C SER A 93 5.62 1.48 1.33
N CYS A 94 6.17 1.43 0.12
CA CYS A 94 6.21 0.27 -0.75
C CYS A 94 4.82 -0.35 -1.00
N PRO A 95 3.88 0.43 -1.57
CA PRO A 95 2.59 -0.11 -1.97
C PRO A 95 2.79 -1.22 -3.01
N ASP A 96 2.08 -2.32 -2.86
CA ASP A 96 2.19 -3.48 -3.74
C ASP A 96 0.80 -3.88 -4.27
N ASN A 97 0.00 -4.61 -3.50
CA ASN A 97 -1.32 -5.07 -3.92
C ASN A 97 -2.46 -4.11 -3.57
N LEU A 98 -3.48 -4.07 -4.42
CA LEU A 98 -4.60 -3.14 -4.34
C LEU A 98 -5.95 -3.87 -4.32
N ASP A 99 -6.93 -3.30 -3.62
CA ASP A 99 -8.34 -3.72 -3.71
C ASP A 99 -9.27 -2.53 -3.43
N PHE A 100 -10.56 -2.65 -3.77
CA PHE A 100 -11.58 -1.66 -3.41
C PHE A 100 -12.68 -2.25 -2.54
N ASP A 101 -13.07 -1.52 -1.50
CA ASP A 101 -14.30 -1.81 -0.77
C ASP A 101 -15.54 -1.23 -1.46
N ALA A 102 -16.72 -1.61 -0.95
CA ALA A 102 -17.98 -1.10 -1.48
C ALA A 102 -18.24 0.40 -1.20
N HIS A 103 -17.44 1.04 -0.34
CA HIS A 103 -17.50 2.49 -0.10
C HIS A 103 -16.62 3.28 -1.09
N GLY A 104 -15.75 2.60 -1.84
CA GLY A 104 -14.81 3.22 -2.76
C GLY A 104 -13.48 3.61 -2.14
N ASN A 105 -13.15 3.11 -0.93
CA ASN A 105 -11.80 3.26 -0.41
C ASN A 105 -10.87 2.31 -1.16
N LEU A 106 -9.68 2.82 -1.50
CA LEU A 106 -8.57 2.01 -2.00
C LEU A 106 -7.87 1.35 -0.80
N TRP A 107 -7.81 0.03 -0.82
CA TRP A 107 -7.07 -0.79 0.13
C TRP A 107 -5.70 -1.10 -0.45
N ILE A 108 -4.65 -0.80 0.31
CA ILE A 108 -3.26 -0.86 -0.15
C ILE A 108 -2.49 -1.80 0.75
N SER A 109 -1.97 -2.86 0.15
CA SER A 109 -1.05 -3.81 0.77
C SER A 109 0.39 -3.32 0.58
N THR A 110 1.28 -3.57 1.54
CA THR A 110 2.68 -3.17 1.44
C THR A 110 3.65 -4.34 1.49
N ASP A 111 4.74 -4.24 0.72
CA ASP A 111 5.88 -5.16 0.73
C ASP A 111 7.20 -4.38 0.78
N GLY A 112 7.96 -4.55 1.85
CA GLY A 112 9.31 -4.00 1.96
C GLY A 112 9.33 -2.60 2.55
N ASN A 113 8.46 -2.34 3.53
CA ASN A 113 8.37 -1.06 4.23
C ASN A 113 9.76 -0.50 4.62
N ALA A 114 10.14 0.64 4.04
CA ALA A 114 11.45 1.26 4.22
C ALA A 114 11.49 2.31 5.35
N LEU A 115 10.41 2.42 6.13
CA LEU A 115 10.27 3.40 7.21
C LEU A 115 10.79 2.87 8.55
N VAL A 116 11.27 3.80 9.38
CA VAL A 116 11.70 3.53 10.75
C VAL A 116 11.04 4.53 11.68
N ASP A 117 10.78 4.11 12.92
CA ASP A 117 10.32 5.02 13.96
C ASP A 117 11.44 5.94 14.48
N HIS A 118 11.08 6.84 15.39
CA HIS A 118 12.00 7.77 16.04
C HIS A 118 13.13 7.11 16.85
N ALA A 119 13.00 5.82 17.19
CA ALA A 119 14.01 5.02 17.86
C ALA A 119 14.84 4.17 16.88
N GLY A 120 14.56 4.24 15.57
CA GLY A 120 15.23 3.46 14.53
C GLY A 120 14.67 2.05 14.33
N THR A 121 13.49 1.74 14.89
CA THR A 121 12.82 0.46 14.70
C THR A 121 12.11 0.45 13.36
N SER A 122 12.40 -0.54 12.50
CA SER A 122 11.69 -0.73 11.23
C SER A 122 10.20 -0.97 11.46
N PHE A 123 9.36 -0.33 10.67
CA PHE A 123 7.96 -0.70 10.59
C PHE A 123 7.79 -2.05 9.91
N ASN A 124 6.80 -2.81 10.36
CA ASN A 124 6.32 -3.97 9.63
C ASN A 124 5.47 -3.49 8.44
N ASP A 125 5.30 -4.37 7.47
CA ASP A 125 4.29 -4.19 6.43
C ASP A 125 2.86 -4.25 6.99
N GLY A 126 1.89 -3.81 6.19
CA GLY A 126 0.51 -3.74 6.62
C GLY A 126 -0.47 -3.47 5.50
N LEU A 127 -1.74 -3.40 5.91
CA LEU A 127 -2.85 -3.06 5.05
C LEU A 127 -3.35 -1.67 5.43
N PHE A 128 -3.55 -0.82 4.43
CA PHE A 128 -4.00 0.56 4.59
C PHE A 128 -5.30 0.75 3.84
N ALA A 129 -6.18 1.61 4.36
CA ALA A 129 -7.36 2.09 3.65
C ALA A 129 -7.20 3.59 3.36
N VAL A 130 -7.48 3.99 2.12
CA VAL A 130 -7.37 5.37 1.65
C VAL A 130 -8.66 5.76 0.93
N ALA A 131 -9.34 6.80 1.42
CA ALA A 131 -10.40 7.41 0.63
C ALA A 131 -9.79 8.06 -0.62
N ILE A 132 -10.27 7.70 -1.82
CA ILE A 132 -9.72 8.18 -3.10
C ILE A 132 -10.60 9.24 -3.78
N GLU A 133 -11.81 9.43 -3.23
CA GLU A 133 -12.81 10.42 -3.65
C GLU A 133 -13.34 11.20 -2.44
N GLY A 134 -14.05 12.30 -2.73
CA GLY A 134 -14.80 13.04 -1.71
C GLY A 134 -13.93 13.87 -0.74
N PRO A 135 -14.51 14.36 0.37
CA PRO A 135 -13.85 15.29 1.28
C PRO A 135 -12.69 14.67 2.06
N GLU A 136 -12.67 13.34 2.18
CA GLU A 136 -11.61 12.61 2.87
C GLU A 136 -10.51 12.12 1.91
N ARG A 137 -10.54 12.53 0.64
CA ARG A 137 -9.57 12.11 -0.37
C ARG A 137 -8.13 12.28 0.12
N GLY A 138 -7.36 11.18 0.09
CA GLY A 138 -5.97 11.12 0.54
C GLY A 138 -5.77 10.72 2.01
N LYS A 139 -6.85 10.55 2.79
CA LYS A 139 -6.75 10.11 4.18
C LYS A 139 -6.31 8.64 4.27
N ALA A 140 -5.00 8.42 4.28
CA ALA A 140 -4.44 7.09 4.46
C ALA A 140 -4.45 6.69 5.94
N LYS A 141 -5.04 5.54 6.25
CA LYS A 141 -5.03 4.95 7.59
C LYS A 141 -4.54 3.53 7.54
N GLN A 142 -3.58 3.19 8.38
CA GLN A 142 -3.21 1.80 8.59
C GLN A 142 -4.39 1.07 9.28
N PHE A 143 -4.87 0.02 8.64
CA PHE A 143 -5.93 -0.84 9.17
C PHE A 143 -5.34 -1.97 10.02
N LEU A 144 -4.26 -2.59 9.57
CA LEU A 144 -3.51 -3.58 10.33
C LEU A 144 -2.03 -3.62 9.92
N SER A 145 -1.25 -4.30 10.74
CA SER A 145 0.14 -4.63 10.48
C SER A 145 0.29 -6.16 10.48
N VAL A 146 1.18 -6.67 9.62
CA VAL A 146 1.52 -8.09 9.59
C VAL A 146 2.71 -8.39 10.52
N PRO A 147 2.99 -9.67 10.82
CA PRO A 147 4.12 -10.05 11.67
C PRO A 147 5.45 -9.56 11.13
N ARG A 148 6.44 -9.47 12.02
CA ARG A 148 7.79 -9.03 11.67
C ARG A 148 8.38 -9.86 10.54
N GLY A 149 8.93 -9.18 9.53
CA GLY A 149 9.57 -9.79 8.37
C GLY A 149 8.61 -10.54 7.47
N ALA A 150 7.29 -10.32 7.59
CA ALA A 150 6.31 -10.65 6.58
C ALA A 150 6.06 -9.42 5.70
N GLU A 151 5.60 -9.65 4.47
CA GLU A 151 4.84 -8.65 3.71
C GLU A 151 3.34 -8.87 3.93
N GLN A 152 2.57 -7.81 3.72
CA GLN A 152 1.14 -7.96 3.53
C GLN A 152 0.91 -8.16 2.04
N ALA A 153 0.69 -9.41 1.61
CA ALA A 153 0.79 -9.78 0.20
C ALA A 153 -0.48 -9.49 -0.59
N SER A 154 -1.68 -9.72 -0.04
CA SER A 154 -2.92 -9.37 -0.73
C SER A 154 -4.04 -9.20 0.27
N ALA A 155 -4.98 -8.32 -0.05
CA ALA A 155 -6.22 -8.18 0.69
C ALA A 155 -7.41 -8.41 -0.25
N TYR A 156 -8.48 -8.96 0.30
CA TYR A 156 -9.79 -9.01 -0.34
C TYR A 156 -10.84 -8.50 0.64
N VAL A 157 -11.44 -7.35 0.33
CA VAL A 157 -12.56 -6.80 1.09
C VAL A 157 -13.82 -7.53 0.66
N VAL A 158 -14.46 -8.21 1.61
CA VAL A 158 -15.70 -8.93 1.32
C VAL A 158 -16.79 -7.91 0.94
N PRO A 159 -17.63 -8.15 -0.09
CA PRO A 159 -18.54 -7.14 -0.65
C PRO A 159 -19.57 -6.54 0.31
N ASP A 160 -19.83 -7.19 1.45
CA ASP A 160 -20.69 -6.66 2.52
C ASP A 160 -19.94 -5.72 3.48
N ASN A 161 -18.66 -5.44 3.21
CA ASN A 161 -17.73 -4.68 4.04
C ASN A 161 -17.67 -5.17 5.49
N ARG A 162 -17.96 -6.43 5.80
CA ARG A 162 -17.91 -6.90 7.21
C ARG A 162 -16.61 -7.58 7.58
N SER A 163 -15.84 -7.99 6.57
CA SER A 163 -14.57 -8.64 6.78
C SER A 163 -13.57 -8.38 5.66
N VAL A 164 -12.30 -8.47 6.00
CA VAL A 164 -11.18 -8.43 5.07
C VAL A 164 -10.40 -9.73 5.22
N VAL A 165 -10.15 -10.39 4.10
CA VAL A 165 -9.26 -11.55 4.00
C VAL A 165 -7.87 -11.03 3.67
N VAL A 166 -6.86 -11.42 4.43
CA VAL A 166 -5.47 -10.93 4.28
C VAL A 166 -4.52 -12.10 4.15
N SER A 167 -3.70 -12.06 3.12
CA SER A 167 -2.56 -12.97 2.96
C SER A 167 -1.33 -12.38 3.65
N VAL A 168 -0.79 -13.11 4.62
CA VAL A 168 0.50 -12.85 5.26
C VAL A 168 1.53 -13.77 4.61
N GLN A 169 2.47 -13.21 3.86
CA GLN A 169 3.52 -13.99 3.21
C GLN A 169 4.81 -13.96 4.04
N HIS A 170 5.59 -15.04 3.94
CA HIS A 170 6.96 -15.20 4.44
C HIS A 170 7.32 -14.58 5.81
N PRO A 171 6.50 -14.75 6.88
CA PRO A 171 6.80 -14.16 8.17
C PRO A 171 8.19 -14.54 8.69
N GLY A 172 8.95 -13.53 9.09
CA GLY A 172 10.32 -13.72 9.58
C GLY A 172 11.38 -13.87 8.50
N GLU A 173 11.10 -13.52 7.23
CA GLU A 173 12.13 -13.38 6.20
C GLU A 173 13.07 -12.21 6.54
N ILE A 174 14.08 -12.52 7.35
CA ILE A 174 15.08 -11.58 7.84
C ILE A 174 16.44 -12.25 7.67
N THR A 175 17.43 -11.49 7.20
CA THR A 175 18.80 -11.97 7.05
C THR A 175 19.30 -12.66 8.33
N GLY A 176 19.71 -13.92 8.20
CA GLY A 176 20.22 -14.74 9.31
C GLY A 176 19.15 -15.54 10.07
N ALA A 177 17.88 -15.40 9.73
CA ALA A 177 16.82 -16.26 10.23
C ALA A 177 16.88 -17.66 9.58
N SER A 178 16.49 -18.67 10.35
CA SER A 178 16.32 -20.05 9.87
C SER A 178 15.22 -20.74 10.67
N VAL A 179 14.89 -21.98 10.32
CA VAL A 179 13.92 -22.79 11.10
C VAL A 179 14.39 -22.99 12.55
N ASP A 180 15.70 -23.23 12.76
CA ASP A 180 16.28 -23.46 14.09
C ASP A 180 16.50 -22.15 14.87
N ASN A 181 16.55 -21.01 14.19
CA ASN A 181 16.69 -19.68 14.77
C ASN A 181 15.68 -18.71 14.12
N PRO A 182 14.38 -18.86 14.42
CA PRO A 182 13.33 -18.13 13.72
C PRO A 182 13.29 -16.66 14.14
N ALA A 183 13.17 -15.77 13.16
CA ALA A 183 12.92 -14.33 13.41
C ALA A 183 11.44 -14.01 13.68
N SER A 184 10.55 -14.96 13.39
CA SER A 184 9.11 -14.94 13.70
C SER A 184 8.64 -16.36 13.96
N THR A 185 7.74 -16.52 14.93
CA THR A 185 7.05 -17.79 15.22
C THR A 185 5.54 -17.70 14.95
N TRP A 186 5.11 -16.64 14.26
CA TRP A 186 3.72 -16.48 13.85
C TRP A 186 3.30 -17.58 12.86
N PRO A 187 2.05 -18.10 12.92
CA PRO A 187 0.97 -17.67 13.81
C PRO A 187 0.94 -18.39 15.16
N ASP A 188 1.44 -19.62 15.25
CA ASP A 188 1.08 -20.55 16.33
C ASP A 188 2.20 -20.82 17.35
N GLY A 189 3.41 -20.28 17.14
CA GLY A 189 4.51 -20.32 18.12
C GLY A 189 5.65 -21.31 17.84
N ASP A 190 5.46 -22.31 16.96
CA ASP A 190 6.46 -23.35 16.68
C ASP A 190 7.49 -22.92 15.61
N PHE A 191 7.01 -22.42 14.46
CA PHE A 191 7.83 -21.91 13.37
C PHE A 191 7.02 -20.93 12.51
N ALA A 192 7.70 -20.06 11.77
CA ALA A 192 7.10 -19.13 10.83
C ALA A 192 6.29 -19.86 9.75
N ARG A 193 5.03 -19.46 9.55
CA ARG A 193 4.17 -20.01 8.50
C ARG A 193 3.38 -18.90 7.81
N PRO A 194 3.45 -18.76 6.47
CA PRO A 194 2.50 -17.95 5.72
C PRO A 194 1.07 -18.41 6.01
N ALA A 195 0.13 -17.47 6.11
CA ALA A 195 -1.27 -17.81 6.31
C ALA A 195 -2.20 -16.75 5.73
N VAL A 196 -3.44 -17.19 5.47
CA VAL A 196 -4.55 -16.30 5.15
C VAL A 196 -5.36 -16.12 6.43
N ILE A 197 -5.56 -14.87 6.84
CA ILE A 197 -6.38 -14.51 7.99
C ILE A 197 -7.64 -13.78 7.54
N VAL A 198 -8.67 -13.84 8.36
CA VAL A 198 -9.86 -13.02 8.20
C VAL A 198 -9.92 -12.07 9.38
N THR A 199 -10.19 -10.80 9.11
CA THR A 199 -10.38 -9.78 10.13
C THR A 199 -11.78 -9.21 10.00
N TRP A 200 -12.44 -8.96 11.13
CA TRP A 200 -13.80 -8.44 11.19
C TRP A 200 -14.00 -7.66 12.49
N ARG A 201 -15.03 -6.81 12.51
CA ARG A 201 -15.41 -6.09 13.73
C ARG A 201 -16.22 -7.00 14.66
N PRO A 202 -15.93 -7.02 15.97
CA PRO A 202 -16.71 -7.82 16.93
C PRO A 202 -18.18 -7.42 17.04
N ASP A 203 -18.52 -6.17 16.70
CA ASP A 203 -19.90 -5.67 16.67
C ASP A 203 -20.65 -6.02 15.37
N GLY A 204 -19.99 -6.68 14.42
CA GLY A 204 -20.56 -7.01 13.11
C GLY A 204 -20.84 -5.79 12.24
N GLY A 205 -20.28 -4.62 12.56
CA GLY A 205 -20.36 -3.43 11.72
C GLY A 205 -19.50 -3.53 10.46
N GLU A 206 -19.62 -2.53 9.60
CA GLU A 206 -18.80 -2.41 8.39
C GLU A 206 -17.38 -1.91 8.72
N ILE A 207 -16.40 -2.41 8.00
CA ILE A 207 -15.02 -1.91 7.92
C ILE A 207 -14.95 -0.84 6.83
N GLY A 208 -14.08 0.16 7.01
CA GLY A 208 -13.91 1.25 6.03
C GLY A 208 -15.00 2.35 6.06
N ALA A 209 -16.05 2.20 6.88
CA ALA A 209 -17.08 3.21 7.11
C ALA A 209 -16.62 4.41 7.95
#